data_AF-A0A388P9K4-F1
#
_entry.id   AF-A0A388P9K4-F1
#
_cell.length_a   1.000
_cell.length_b   1.000
_cell.length_c   1.000
_cell.angle_alpha   90.00
_cell.angle_beta   90.00
_cell.angle_gamma   90.00
#
_symmetry.space_group_name_H-M   'P 1'
#
loop_
_entity.id
_entity.type
_entity.pdbx_description
1 polymer ?
#
loop_
_entity_poly.entity_id
_entity_poly.type
_entity_poly.pdbx_seq_one_letter_code
_entity_poly.pdbx_strand_id
1 'polypeptide(L)'
;WLHLLATHLIDKNQFHYILKNDEFKKAKILSTNLLQDLSIGEVSILYEYSVAKSNSKSRKSNGQFFTPDDVADLMAIYSHQFGSGVWLDPCSGIGNLSWHLVAAQPDPEDFLLKRIILSDKDELALLVARCLLTVSFQNKQDKLFERIKSNFIKFDFLSVADNGDYDLFNSTKKFRWNSYP
;
A
#
# COMPACT_ATOMS: atom_id res chain seq x y z
N TRP A 1 -6.84 13.50 0.07
CA TRP A 1 -5.97 12.47 0.66
C TRP A 1 -4.80 13.02 1.45
N LEU A 2 -3.88 13.80 0.87
CA LEU A 2 -2.75 14.37 1.64
C LEU A 2 -3.17 15.09 2.93
N HIS A 3 -4.24 15.90 2.87
CA HIS A 3 -4.83 16.55 4.04
C HIS A 3 -5.36 15.57 5.10
N LEU A 4 -6.00 14.49 4.67
CA LEU A 4 -6.56 13.46 5.56
C LEU A 4 -5.43 12.73 6.28
N LEU A 5 -4.42 12.28 5.52
CA LEU A 5 -3.23 11.65 6.08
C LEU A 5 -2.50 12.58 7.05
N ALA A 6 -2.25 13.83 6.66
CA ALA A 6 -1.56 14.78 7.54
C ALA A 6 -2.32 15.04 8.84
N THR A 7 -3.64 15.18 8.76
CA THR A 7 -4.52 15.33 9.93
C THR A 7 -4.52 14.07 10.79
N HIS A 8 -4.44 12.89 10.20
CA HIS A 8 -4.35 11.63 10.96
C HIS A 8 -3.00 11.44 11.66
N LEU A 9 -1.93 11.99 11.10
CA LEU A 9 -0.56 11.87 11.61
C LEU A 9 -0.19 12.94 12.65
N ILE A 10 -0.86 14.10 12.66
CA ILE A 10 -0.44 15.26 13.46
C ILE A 10 -0.45 15.00 14.96
N ASP A 11 -1.38 14.18 15.46
CA ASP A 11 -1.46 13.86 16.89
C ASP A 11 -0.57 12.66 17.28
N LYS A 12 0.14 12.07 16.31
CA LYS A 12 1.04 10.93 16.51
C LYS A 12 2.49 11.38 16.44
N ASN A 13 3.03 11.85 17.58
CA ASN A 13 4.40 12.40 17.69
C ASN A 13 5.48 11.55 17.00
N GLN A 14 5.38 10.22 17.10
CA GLN A 14 6.31 9.27 16.46
C GLN A 14 6.40 9.45 14.93
N PHE A 15 5.34 9.95 14.28
CA PHE A 15 5.23 10.04 12.83
C PHE A 15 5.34 11.46 12.28
N HIS A 16 5.65 12.46 13.12
CA HIS A 16 5.85 13.84 12.67
C HIS A 16 6.95 13.98 11.61
N TYR A 17 7.91 13.06 11.57
CA TYR A 17 8.94 13.06 10.54
C TYR A 17 8.37 12.82 9.13
N ILE A 18 7.26 12.09 8.99
CA ILE A 18 6.57 11.86 7.71
C ILE A 18 6.04 13.19 7.15
N LEU A 19 5.49 14.04 8.04
CA LEU A 19 4.95 15.35 7.66
C LEU A 19 6.02 16.33 7.13
N LYS A 20 7.30 16.05 7.38
CA LYS A 20 8.42 16.86 6.87
C LYS A 20 8.84 16.47 5.46
N ASN A 21 8.31 15.38 4.91
CA ASN A 21 8.61 14.94 3.56
C ASN A 21 7.96 15.88 2.52
N ASP A 22 8.63 16.09 1.38
CA ASP A 22 8.14 16.93 0.28
C ASP A 22 6.76 16.48 -0.27
N GLU A 23 6.44 15.19 -0.16
CA GLU A 23 5.13 14.61 -0.52
C GLU A 23 3.99 15.27 0.29
N PHE A 24 4.28 15.80 1.47
CA PHE A 24 3.34 16.48 2.36
C PHE A 24 3.43 18.00 2.33
N LYS A 25 4.29 18.61 1.48
CA LYS A 25 4.51 20.07 1.46
C LYS A 25 3.25 20.90 1.25
N LYS A 26 2.26 20.36 0.52
CA LYS A 26 0.97 21.04 0.26
C LYS A 26 -0.12 20.66 1.27
N ALA A 27 0.17 19.77 2.22
CA ALA A 27 -0.82 19.29 3.17
C ALA A 27 -1.13 20.36 4.24
N LYS A 28 -2.40 20.69 4.35
CA LYS A 28 -3.01 21.41 5.47
C LYS A 28 -3.62 20.41 6.47
N ILE A 29 -3.54 20.76 7.75
CA ILE A 29 -4.28 20.08 8.83
C ILE A 29 -5.73 20.54 8.79
N LEU A 30 -6.65 19.59 8.86
CA LEU A 30 -8.09 19.83 8.88
C LEU A 30 -8.58 19.91 10.33
N SER A 31 -9.76 20.48 10.54
CA SER A 31 -10.41 20.55 11.86
C SER A 31 -10.89 19.19 12.38
N THR A 32 -10.98 18.19 11.50
CA THR A 32 -11.59 16.89 11.81
C THR A 32 -10.72 15.78 11.22
N ASN A 33 -10.34 14.81 12.06
CA ASN A 33 -9.65 13.61 11.62
C ASN A 33 -10.65 12.56 11.11
N LEU A 34 -10.91 12.56 9.80
CA LEU A 34 -11.85 11.63 9.18
C LEU A 34 -11.34 10.18 9.10
N LEU A 35 -10.05 9.94 9.38
CA LEU A 35 -9.46 8.60 9.39
C LEU A 35 -9.34 8.05 10.81
N GLN A 36 -9.81 8.78 11.81
CA GLN A 36 -9.79 8.33 13.20
C GLN A 36 -10.70 7.11 13.35
N ASP A 37 -10.17 6.08 14.03
CA ASP A 37 -10.87 4.83 14.37
C ASP A 37 -11.40 4.02 13.19
N LEU A 38 -11.03 4.34 11.95
CA LEU A 38 -11.37 3.55 10.77
C LEU A 38 -10.43 2.35 10.62
N SER A 39 -10.98 1.19 10.25
CA SER A 39 -10.20 0.05 9.79
C SER A 39 -9.51 0.35 8.45
N ILE A 40 -8.50 -0.44 8.09
CA ILE A 40 -7.87 -0.35 6.77
C ILE A 40 -8.88 -0.58 5.63
N GLY A 41 -9.84 -1.49 5.81
CA GLY A 41 -10.94 -1.70 4.86
C GLY A 41 -11.85 -0.49 4.73
N GLU A 42 -12.21 0.17 5.83
CA GLU A 42 -13.03 1.39 5.79
C GLU A 42 -12.30 2.55 5.12
N VAL A 43 -11.00 2.71 5.37
CA VAL A 43 -10.16 3.67 4.65
C VAL A 43 -10.09 3.33 3.15
N SER A 44 -10.04 2.03 2.80
CA SER A 44 -10.04 1.55 1.41
C SER A 44 -11.33 1.89 0.69
N ILE A 45 -12.47 1.69 1.35
CA ILE A 45 -13.80 2.08 0.85
C ILE A 45 -13.85 3.60 0.63
N LEU A 46 -13.37 4.39 1.60
CA LEU A 46 -13.34 5.85 1.48
C LEU A 46 -12.46 6.31 0.31
N TYR A 47 -11.31 5.66 0.09
CA TYR A 47 -10.42 5.92 -1.04
C TYR A 47 -11.13 5.65 -2.36
N GLU A 48 -11.65 4.45 -2.55
CA GLU A 48 -12.33 4.07 -3.79
C GLU A 48 -13.54 4.96 -4.07
N TYR A 49 -14.34 5.29 -3.04
CA TYR A 49 -15.46 6.21 -3.19
C TYR A 49 -14.99 7.58 -3.68
N SER A 50 -13.90 8.12 -3.11
CA SER A 50 -13.37 9.43 -3.51
C SER A 50 -12.86 9.44 -4.95
N VAL A 51 -12.16 8.39 -5.37
CA VAL A 51 -11.63 8.25 -6.74
C VAL A 51 -12.77 8.06 -7.74
N ALA A 52 -13.75 7.19 -7.42
CA ALA A 52 -14.91 6.94 -8.27
C ALA A 52 -15.76 8.21 -8.49
N LYS A 53 -15.93 9.03 -7.45
CA LYS A 53 -16.67 10.29 -7.55
C LYS A 53 -15.96 11.32 -8.44
N SER A 54 -14.64 11.40 -8.34
CA SER A 54 -13.82 12.30 -9.17
C SER A 54 -13.74 11.86 -10.64
N ASN A 55 -13.91 10.56 -10.93
CA ASN A 55 -13.81 9.98 -12.28
C ASN A 55 -15.10 9.26 -12.74
N SER A 56 -16.27 9.83 -12.42
CA SER A 56 -17.58 9.21 -12.66
C SER A 56 -17.88 8.84 -14.12
N LYS A 57 -17.18 9.44 -15.10
CA LYS A 57 -17.31 9.13 -16.53
C LYS A 57 -16.60 7.84 -16.97
N SER A 58 -15.64 7.29 -16.22
CA SER A 58 -14.81 6.15 -16.68
C SER A 58 -15.16 4.77 -16.08
N ARG A 59 -16.04 4.68 -15.06
CA ARG A 59 -16.24 3.43 -14.29
C ARG A 59 -17.69 2.90 -14.22
N LYS A 60 -18.56 3.23 -15.18
CA LYS A 60 -19.92 2.63 -15.25
C LYS A 60 -19.94 1.11 -15.53
N SER A 61 -18.81 0.47 -15.80
CA SER A 61 -18.75 -0.93 -16.26
C SER A 61 -17.86 -1.90 -15.47
N ASN A 62 -17.06 -1.47 -14.47
CA ASN A 62 -15.88 -2.25 -14.03
C ASN A 62 -15.83 -2.66 -12.54
N GLY A 63 -16.98 -2.86 -11.87
CA GLY A 63 -17.01 -3.45 -10.52
C GLY A 63 -16.31 -2.62 -9.41
N GLN A 64 -16.15 -3.23 -8.23
CA GLN A 64 -15.40 -2.66 -7.11
C GLN A 64 -13.90 -2.98 -7.27
N PHE A 65 -13.03 -2.00 -7.02
CA PHE A 65 -11.57 -2.11 -7.20
C PHE A 65 -10.82 -2.22 -5.86
N PHE A 66 -11.44 -2.80 -4.83
CA PHE A 66 -10.76 -3.08 -3.57
C PHE A 66 -11.05 -4.50 -3.10
N THR A 67 -10.13 -5.07 -2.32
CA THR A 67 -10.29 -6.37 -1.68
C THR A 67 -11.00 -6.17 -0.34
N PRO A 68 -12.19 -6.73 -0.10
CA PRO A 68 -12.86 -6.69 1.21
C PRO A 68 -12.00 -7.29 2.32
N ASP A 69 -12.19 -6.83 3.57
CA ASP A 69 -11.37 -7.25 4.73
C ASP A 69 -11.42 -8.77 4.96
N ASP A 70 -12.60 -9.39 4.88
CA ASP A 70 -12.79 -10.82 5.07
C ASP A 70 -12.02 -11.67 4.04
N VAL A 71 -12.01 -11.23 2.78
CA VAL A 71 -11.23 -11.88 1.72
C VAL A 71 -9.74 -11.67 1.93
N ALA A 72 -9.33 -10.47 2.33
CA ALA A 72 -7.93 -10.14 2.59
C ALA A 72 -7.36 -10.94 3.78
N ASP A 73 -8.12 -11.03 4.88
CA ASP A 73 -7.81 -11.84 6.05
C ASP A 73 -7.65 -13.31 5.67
N LEU A 74 -8.62 -13.86 4.92
CA LEU A 74 -8.57 -15.24 4.46
C LEU A 74 -7.31 -15.50 3.63
N MET A 75 -7.01 -14.65 2.66
CA MET A 75 -5.81 -14.79 1.82
C MET A 75 -4.51 -14.68 2.64
N ALA A 76 -4.47 -13.78 3.62
CA ALA A 76 -3.32 -13.61 4.51
C ALA A 76 -3.07 -14.88 5.34
N ILE A 77 -4.13 -15.54 5.84
CA ILE A 77 -4.00 -16.82 6.57
C ILE A 77 -3.40 -17.92 5.67
N TYR A 78 -3.86 -18.02 4.42
CA TYR A 78 -3.32 -19.01 3.48
C TYR A 78 -1.89 -18.69 3.03
N SER A 79 -1.41 -17.45 3.21
CA SER A 79 -0.05 -17.04 2.83
C SER A 79 1.05 -17.88 3.51
N HIS A 80 0.77 -18.43 4.70
CA HIS A 80 1.70 -19.29 5.44
C HIS A 80 2.02 -20.62 4.74
N GLN A 81 1.22 -21.02 3.75
CA GLN A 81 1.44 -22.25 2.99
C GLN A 81 2.48 -22.06 1.88
N PHE A 82 2.83 -20.82 1.55
CA PHE A 82 3.80 -20.52 0.50
C PHE A 82 5.22 -20.44 1.06
N GLY A 83 6.19 -20.81 0.23
CA GLY A 83 7.60 -20.84 0.63
C GLY A 83 8.19 -19.44 0.89
N SER A 84 9.44 -19.41 1.38
CA SER A 84 10.16 -18.16 1.59
C SER A 84 10.40 -17.43 0.27
N GLY A 85 10.16 -16.12 0.24
CA GLY A 85 10.37 -15.30 -0.95
C GLY A 85 10.23 -13.81 -0.67
N VAL A 86 10.03 -13.04 -1.74
CA VAL A 86 9.54 -11.67 -1.67
C VAL A 86 8.19 -11.66 -2.37
N TRP A 87 7.18 -11.15 -1.68
CA TRP A 87 5.80 -11.05 -2.14
C TRP A 87 5.63 -9.81 -3.02
N LEU A 88 4.82 -9.93 -4.05
CA LEU A 88 4.47 -8.84 -4.96
C LEU A 88 2.96 -8.67 -4.97
N ASP A 89 2.50 -7.45 -4.69
CA ASP A 89 1.13 -7.01 -4.88
C ASP A 89 1.09 -6.04 -6.09
N PRO A 90 0.77 -6.54 -7.30
CA PRO A 90 0.95 -5.80 -8.56
C PRO A 90 -0.14 -4.75 -8.86
N CYS A 91 -1.20 -4.69 -8.07
CA CYS A 91 -2.29 -3.73 -8.19
C CYS A 91 -2.79 -3.36 -6.79
N SER A 92 -1.87 -2.88 -5.95
CA SER A 92 -2.07 -2.85 -4.50
C SER A 92 -3.14 -1.86 -4.05
N GLY A 93 -3.48 -0.86 -4.87
CA GLY A 93 -4.28 0.28 -4.45
C GLY A 93 -3.65 0.90 -3.20
N ILE A 94 -4.48 1.16 -2.18
CA ILE A 94 -3.99 1.63 -0.88
C ILE A 94 -3.48 0.52 0.06
N GLY A 95 -3.42 -0.72 -0.43
CA GLY A 95 -2.75 -1.83 0.25
C GLY A 95 -3.58 -2.58 1.27
N ASN A 96 -4.91 -2.74 1.09
CA ASN A 96 -5.73 -3.50 2.06
C ASN A 96 -5.24 -4.94 2.23
N LEU A 97 -5.10 -5.68 1.12
CA LEU A 97 -4.58 -7.04 1.13
C LEU A 97 -3.14 -7.08 1.69
N SER A 98 -2.29 -6.17 1.23
CA SER A 98 -0.91 -6.06 1.71
C SER A 98 -0.83 -5.79 3.22
N TRP A 99 -1.74 -4.98 3.78
CA TRP A 99 -1.81 -4.71 5.22
C TRP A 99 -2.10 -5.97 6.01
N HIS A 100 -3.12 -6.73 5.59
CA HIS A 100 -3.48 -8.01 6.22
C HIS A 100 -2.37 -9.05 6.09
N LEU A 101 -1.73 -9.11 4.92
CA LEU A 101 -0.57 -9.99 4.69
C LEU A 101 0.57 -9.66 5.66
N VAL A 102 0.89 -8.38 5.86
CA VAL A 102 1.94 -7.91 6.79
C VAL A 102 1.54 -8.20 8.24
N ALA A 103 0.30 -7.93 8.62
CA ALA A 103 -0.22 -8.16 9.97
C ALA A 103 -0.15 -9.64 10.40
N ALA A 104 -0.36 -10.57 9.46
CA ALA A 104 -0.31 -12.01 9.71
C ALA A 104 1.12 -12.54 9.97
N GLN A 105 2.17 -11.75 9.74
CA GLN A 105 3.54 -12.23 9.85
C GLN A 105 4.06 -12.21 11.29
N PRO A 106 4.96 -13.13 11.67
CA PRO A 106 5.57 -13.11 13.00
C PRO A 106 6.34 -11.82 13.33
N ASP A 107 6.96 -11.20 12.32
CA ASP A 107 7.60 -9.88 12.42
C ASP A 107 7.09 -8.97 11.28
N PRO A 108 5.97 -8.25 11.50
CA PRO A 108 5.36 -7.40 10.49
C PRO A 108 6.29 -6.30 9.96
N GLU A 109 7.08 -5.70 10.84
CA GLU A 109 8.00 -4.61 10.47
C GLU A 109 9.14 -5.13 9.59
N ASP A 110 9.74 -6.27 9.93
CA ASP A 110 10.79 -6.90 9.11
C ASP A 110 10.24 -7.37 7.76
N PHE A 111 9.04 -7.94 7.77
CA PHE A 111 8.38 -8.38 6.54
C PHE A 111 8.09 -7.21 5.60
N LEU A 112 7.51 -6.12 6.11
CA LEU A 112 7.26 -4.90 5.35
C LEU A 112 8.56 -4.31 4.78
N LEU A 113 9.65 -4.37 5.54
CA LEU A 113 10.95 -3.85 5.14
C LEU A 113 11.61 -4.69 4.03
N LYS A 114 11.52 -6.01 4.10
CA LYS A 114 12.38 -6.91 3.31
C LYS A 114 11.64 -7.83 2.35
N ARG A 115 10.37 -8.12 2.59
CA ARG A 115 9.67 -9.28 2.04
C ARG A 115 8.43 -8.96 1.22
N ILE A 116 8.06 -7.70 1.07
CA ILE A 116 6.92 -7.30 0.24
C ILE A 116 7.28 -6.14 -0.69
N ILE A 117 6.73 -6.16 -1.90
CA ILE A 117 6.71 -5.07 -2.87
C ILE A 117 5.26 -4.79 -3.22
N LEU A 118 4.88 -3.53 -3.16
CA LEU A 118 3.59 -3.02 -3.59
C LEU A 118 3.77 -2.23 -4.87
N SER A 119 2.85 -2.40 -5.80
CA SER A 119 2.87 -1.68 -7.04
C SER A 119 1.48 -1.30 -7.50
N ASP A 120 1.38 -0.09 -8.04
CA ASP A 120 0.16 0.45 -8.59
C ASP A 120 0.50 1.54 -9.61
N LYS A 121 -0.40 1.83 -10.54
CA LYS A 121 -0.25 2.96 -11.46
C LYS A 121 -0.54 4.30 -10.79
N ASP A 122 -1.34 4.29 -9.73
CA ASP A 122 -1.71 5.46 -8.96
C ASP A 122 -0.68 5.77 -7.86
N GLU A 123 0.13 6.79 -8.09
CA GLU A 123 1.13 7.27 -7.11
C GLU A 123 0.48 7.70 -5.78
N LEU A 124 -0.73 8.26 -5.82
CA LEU A 124 -1.42 8.67 -4.60
C LEU A 124 -1.81 7.45 -3.78
N ALA A 125 -2.28 6.38 -4.43
CA ALA A 125 -2.63 5.14 -3.75
C ALA A 125 -1.41 4.52 -3.05
N LEU A 126 -0.26 4.47 -3.73
CA LEU A 126 1.00 4.00 -3.15
C LEU A 126 1.48 4.86 -1.96
N LEU A 127 1.33 6.18 -2.05
CA LEU A 127 1.65 7.07 -0.93
C LEU A 127 0.75 6.82 0.28
N VAL A 128 -0.56 6.65 0.05
CA VAL A 128 -1.53 6.32 1.10
C VAL A 128 -1.16 4.97 1.72
N ALA A 129 -0.92 3.93 0.91
CA ALA A 129 -0.50 2.61 1.37
C ALA A 129 0.74 2.68 2.26
N ARG A 130 1.78 3.39 1.80
CA ARG A 130 3.03 3.55 2.54
C ARG A 130 2.84 4.23 3.89
N CYS A 131 1.96 5.23 3.96
CA CYS A 131 1.61 5.88 5.23
C CYS A 131 0.89 4.91 6.17
N LEU A 132 -0.17 4.24 5.69
CA LEU A 132 -0.99 3.35 6.51
C LEU A 132 -0.19 2.16 7.04
N LEU A 133 0.62 1.53 6.18
CA LEU A 133 1.53 0.45 6.56
C LEU A 133 2.59 0.93 7.57
N THR A 134 3.16 2.12 7.39
CA THR A 134 4.12 2.67 8.36
C THR A 134 3.46 2.90 9.72
N VAL A 135 2.30 3.56 9.76
CA VAL A 135 1.60 3.88 11.00
C VAL A 135 1.20 2.61 11.75
N SER A 136 0.87 1.55 11.02
CA SER A 136 0.41 0.29 11.59
C SER A 136 1.54 -0.58 12.13
N PHE A 137 2.71 -0.56 11.50
CA PHE A 137 3.75 -1.57 11.76
C PHE A 137 5.11 -1.01 12.19
N GLN A 138 5.33 0.31 12.20
CA GLN A 138 6.57 0.85 12.72
C GLN A 138 6.68 0.64 14.24
N ASN A 139 7.72 -0.08 14.65
CA ASN A 139 7.97 -0.41 16.04
C ASN A 139 9.43 -0.11 16.41
N LYS A 140 10.39 -0.88 15.87
CA LYS A 140 11.82 -0.79 16.20
C LYS A 140 12.60 0.06 15.21
N GLN A 141 12.15 0.16 13.95
CA GLN A 141 12.88 0.86 12.91
C GLN A 141 12.53 2.35 12.90
N ASP A 142 13.54 3.18 13.13
CA ASP A 142 13.40 4.62 12.92
C ASP A 142 13.18 4.94 11.45
N LYS A 143 12.23 5.86 11.22
CA LYS A 143 11.90 6.41 9.91
C LYS A 143 11.50 5.34 8.88
N LEU A 144 10.71 4.35 9.30
CA LEU A 144 10.28 3.24 8.45
C LEU A 144 9.67 3.71 7.12
N PHE A 145 8.88 4.79 7.12
CA PHE A 145 8.29 5.39 5.91
C PHE A 145 9.32 5.67 4.79
N GLU A 146 10.51 6.13 5.16
CA GLU A 146 11.59 6.40 4.20
C GLU A 146 12.31 5.11 3.81
N ARG A 147 12.54 4.21 4.78
CA ARG A 147 13.25 2.95 4.56
C ARG A 147 12.53 2.01 3.61
N ILE A 148 11.19 2.00 3.64
CA ILE A 148 10.37 1.13 2.79
C ILE A 148 10.04 1.75 1.44
N LYS A 149 10.47 2.99 1.16
CA LYS A 149 10.08 3.73 -0.07
C LYS A 149 10.35 2.94 -1.35
N SER A 150 11.46 2.21 -1.42
CA SER A 150 11.81 1.41 -2.60
C SER A 150 10.95 0.15 -2.80
N ASN A 151 10.13 -0.23 -1.81
CA ASN A 151 9.18 -1.31 -1.93
C ASN A 151 7.85 -0.85 -2.58
N PHE A 152 7.65 0.45 -2.83
CA PHE A 152 6.42 1.01 -3.43
C PHE A 152 6.75 1.52 -4.83
N ILE A 153 6.39 0.73 -5.84
CA ILE A 153 6.82 0.95 -7.22
C ILE A 153 5.64 1.41 -8.05
N LYS A 154 5.72 2.63 -8.60
CA LYS A 154 4.74 3.06 -9.60
C LYS A 154 4.93 2.23 -10.87
N PHE A 155 3.92 1.46 -11.21
CA PHE A 155 3.99 0.60 -12.39
C PHE A 155 2.60 0.30 -12.94
N ASP A 156 2.46 0.30 -14.26
CA ASP A 156 1.23 -0.14 -14.92
C ASP A 156 1.41 -1.58 -15.43
N PHE A 157 0.98 -2.55 -14.62
CA PHE A 157 1.11 -3.97 -14.94
C PHE A 157 0.40 -4.38 -16.24
N LEU A 158 -0.70 -3.73 -16.58
CA LEU A 158 -1.44 -4.05 -17.80
C LEU A 158 -0.70 -3.56 -19.05
N SER A 159 0.05 -2.46 -18.94
CA SER A 159 0.85 -1.93 -20.05
C SER A 159 1.96 -2.87 -20.55
N VAL A 160 2.35 -3.86 -19.74
CA VAL A 160 3.41 -4.84 -20.06
C VAL A 160 2.87 -6.08 -20.73
N ALA A 161 1.70 -6.54 -20.30
CA ALA A 161 1.01 -7.66 -20.92
C ALA A 161 0.75 -7.39 -22.41
N ASP A 162 0.58 -6.12 -22.78
CA ASP A 162 0.37 -5.67 -24.15
C ASP A 162 1.67 -5.53 -24.97
N ASN A 163 2.83 -5.35 -24.32
CA ASN A 163 4.11 -5.01 -24.99
C ASN A 163 5.20 -6.09 -24.87
N GLY A 164 5.01 -7.16 -24.08
CA GLY A 164 5.91 -8.30 -24.01
C GLY A 164 7.28 -8.05 -23.34
N ASP A 165 7.42 -6.94 -22.61
CA ASP A 165 8.71 -6.53 -22.02
C ASP A 165 8.79 -6.91 -20.52
N TYR A 166 9.41 -8.05 -20.22
CA TYR A 166 9.38 -8.69 -18.89
C TYR A 166 10.27 -8.01 -17.81
N ASP A 167 10.79 -6.81 -18.08
CA ASP A 167 11.92 -6.25 -17.33
C ASP A 167 11.53 -5.42 -16.08
N LEU A 168 10.48 -5.82 -15.34
CA LEU A 168 10.05 -5.11 -14.11
C LEU A 168 11.09 -5.12 -12.98
N PHE A 169 11.91 -6.17 -12.89
CA PHE A 169 12.61 -6.50 -11.63
C PHE A 169 14.11 -6.76 -11.77
N ASN A 170 14.71 -6.55 -12.94
CA ASN A 170 16.12 -6.90 -13.18
C ASN A 170 17.14 -5.91 -12.58
N SER A 171 16.74 -4.75 -12.04
CA SER A 171 17.70 -3.72 -11.66
C SER A 171 18.10 -3.65 -10.18
N THR A 172 17.42 -4.32 -9.23
CA THR A 172 17.82 -4.19 -7.79
C THR A 172 17.61 -5.38 -6.85
N LYS A 173 16.80 -6.39 -7.18
CA LYS A 173 16.67 -7.62 -6.36
C LYS A 173 16.43 -8.81 -7.29
N LYS A 174 17.23 -9.88 -7.19
CA LYS A 174 17.02 -11.12 -7.97
C LYS A 174 15.71 -11.79 -7.50
N PHE A 175 14.63 -11.63 -8.28
CA PHE A 175 13.42 -12.42 -8.14
C PHE A 175 13.59 -13.72 -8.91
N ARG A 176 13.54 -14.86 -8.21
CA ARG A 176 13.36 -16.14 -8.88
C ARG A 176 11.88 -16.35 -9.10
N TRP A 177 11.42 -16.10 -10.31
CA TRP A 177 10.20 -16.74 -10.81
C TRP A 177 10.54 -18.20 -11.03
N ASN A 178 10.25 -19.05 -10.05
CA ASN A 178 10.18 -20.48 -10.30
C ASN A 178 8.86 -20.72 -11.05
N SER A 179 8.89 -20.60 -12.37
CA SER A 179 7.97 -21.33 -13.22
C SER A 179 8.20 -22.81 -12.95
N TYR A 180 7.30 -23.44 -12.21
CA TYR A 180 7.27 -24.90 -12.18
C TYR A 180 6.61 -25.40 -13.48
N PRO A 181 7.12 -26.49 -14.06
CA PRO A 181 6.58 -27.13 -15.27
C PRO A 181 5.18 -27.72 -15.05
#